data_AF-A0A950NI29-F1
#
_entry.id   AF-A0A950NI29-F1
#
_cell.length_a   1.000
_cell.length_b   1.000
_cell.length_c   1.000
_cell.angle_alpha   90.00
_cell.angle_beta   90.00
_cell.angle_gamma   90.00
#
_symmetry.space_group_name_H-M   'P 1'
#
loop_
_entity.id
_entity.type
_entity.pdbx_description
1 polymer ?
#
loop_
_entity_poly.entity_id
_entity_poly.type
_entity_poly.pdbx_seq_one_letter_code
_entity_poly.pdbx_strand_id
1 'polypeptide(L)'
;MSGIRSTLALRNCKPGPFSGWRFLLGILVAGSLCAPWALRAGPVAVIQPAFYHQPSQQPIGNSTKTVIAYYDLGPEGLTPCPATDEQGAHARAVAAQDTARQLAATLRPEVVRNAKGVLSALEFHSPNVALSSVLLLPETWNRYSEALGPDCLAAVPNRETLLLFPRLGGNLRSFSVEVLTRYRNHPYPGSTELLEWRDGALRSVHDFTADFVE
;
A
#
# COMPACT_ATOMS: atom_id res chain seq x y z
N MET A 1 -10.56 -66.10 28.47
CA MET A 1 -10.68 -66.49 29.90
C MET A 1 -9.77 -65.59 30.72
N SER A 2 -10.17 -65.27 31.95
CA SER A 2 -9.58 -64.28 32.87
C SER A 2 -10.01 -62.84 32.57
N GLY A 3 -10.59 -62.07 33.49
CA GLY A 3 -10.77 -62.29 34.92
C GLY A 3 -10.93 -60.91 35.59
N ILE A 4 -12.11 -60.68 36.16
CA ILE A 4 -12.60 -59.45 36.79
C ILE A 4 -11.90 -59.24 38.14
N ARG A 5 -11.63 -57.98 38.57
CA ARG A 5 -12.19 -57.37 39.81
C ARG A 5 -11.57 -56.03 40.22
N SER A 6 -12.51 -55.09 40.35
CA SER A 6 -12.57 -53.79 41.01
C SER A 6 -11.96 -53.68 42.41
N THR A 7 -11.48 -52.48 42.80
CA THR A 7 -11.87 -51.86 44.10
C THR A 7 -11.68 -50.33 44.08
N LEU A 8 -12.72 -49.63 44.55
CA LEU A 8 -12.81 -48.19 44.82
C LEU A 8 -11.99 -47.77 46.05
N ALA A 9 -11.47 -46.54 46.04
CA ALA A 9 -11.35 -45.73 47.26
C ALA A 9 -11.40 -44.23 46.94
N LEU A 10 -12.54 -43.61 47.25
CA LEU A 10 -12.74 -42.16 47.33
C LEU A 10 -11.97 -41.60 48.53
N ARG A 11 -11.22 -40.51 48.34
CA ARG A 11 -10.77 -39.65 49.44
C ARG A 11 -11.23 -38.21 49.22
N ASN A 12 -12.03 -37.78 50.19
CA ASN A 12 -12.44 -36.41 50.50
C ASN A 12 -11.24 -35.47 50.64
N CYS A 13 -11.31 -34.31 49.98
CA CYS A 13 -10.58 -33.11 50.39
C CYS A 13 -11.59 -31.97 50.59
N LYS A 14 -11.66 -31.46 51.83
CA LYS A 14 -12.42 -30.28 52.24
C LYS A 14 -11.79 -29.00 51.67
N PRO A 15 -12.57 -27.98 51.27
CA PRO A 15 -12.04 -26.65 50.96
C PRO A 15 -11.82 -25.85 52.25
N GLY A 16 -10.63 -25.27 52.39
CA GLY A 16 -10.31 -24.31 53.44
C GLY A 16 -10.60 -22.87 52.99
N PRO A 17 -10.90 -21.94 53.93
CA PRO A 17 -11.16 -20.54 53.61
C PRO A 17 -9.86 -19.72 53.62
N PHE A 18 -9.48 -19.17 52.47
CA PHE A 18 -8.46 -18.11 52.33
C PHE A 18 -9.15 -16.96 51.58
N SER A 19 -9.58 -15.87 52.22
CA SER A 19 -8.78 -14.82 52.89
C SER A 19 -7.64 -14.31 52.00
N GLY A 20 -7.93 -13.27 51.24
CA GLY A 20 -6.98 -12.67 50.30
C GLY A 20 -7.57 -11.48 49.55
N TRP A 21 -8.14 -10.54 50.30
CA TRP A 21 -8.70 -9.29 49.81
C TRP A 21 -7.57 -8.36 49.38
N ARG A 22 -7.18 -8.38 48.10
CA ARG A 22 -6.29 -7.37 47.51
C ARG A 22 -6.62 -7.16 46.02
N PHE A 23 -7.08 -5.93 45.74
CA PHE A 23 -6.83 -5.11 44.56
C PHE A 23 -6.72 -5.82 43.20
N LEU A 24 -7.63 -5.47 42.30
CA LEU A 24 -7.25 -4.85 41.02
C LEU A 24 -8.44 -4.05 40.49
N LEU A 25 -8.32 -2.74 40.63
CA LEU A 25 -9.13 -1.74 39.97
C LEU A 25 -9.02 -2.01 38.47
N GLY A 26 -10.08 -2.54 37.87
CA GLY A 26 -10.18 -2.70 36.42
C GLY A 26 -10.30 -1.32 35.79
N ILE A 27 -9.17 -0.66 35.53
CA ILE A 27 -9.13 0.42 34.57
C ILE A 27 -9.30 -0.25 33.21
N LEU A 28 -10.56 -0.25 32.75
CA LEU A 28 -10.91 -0.37 31.35
C LEU A 28 -10.23 0.79 30.64
N VAL A 29 -8.98 0.58 30.22
CA VAL A 29 -8.40 1.34 29.13
C VAL A 29 -9.19 0.91 27.91
N ALA A 30 -10.34 1.57 27.70
CA ALA A 30 -10.95 1.67 26.40
C ALA A 30 -9.90 2.35 25.53
N GLY A 31 -9.01 1.53 24.95
CA GLY A 31 -8.03 1.98 23.99
C GLY A 31 -8.82 2.61 22.87
N SER A 32 -8.78 3.94 22.80
CA SER A 32 -9.03 4.65 21.57
C SER A 32 -8.09 4.07 20.53
N LEU A 33 -8.58 3.09 19.79
CA LEU A 33 -8.14 2.76 18.45
C LEU A 33 -8.54 3.95 17.56
N CYS A 34 -8.05 5.15 17.86
CA CYS A 34 -8.03 6.25 16.92
C CYS A 34 -7.02 5.81 15.87
N ALA A 35 -7.53 5.14 14.84
CA ALA A 35 -6.86 4.83 13.60
C ALA A 35 -5.93 6.01 13.20
N PRO A 36 -4.60 5.87 13.31
CA PRO A 36 -3.66 6.94 12.96
C PRO A 36 -3.64 7.23 11.45
N TRP A 37 -4.51 6.59 10.67
CA TRP A 37 -4.64 6.73 9.22
C TRP A 37 -5.80 7.62 8.77
N ALA A 38 -6.49 8.32 9.68
CA ALA A 38 -7.55 9.27 9.33
C ALA A 38 -6.99 10.51 8.63
N LEU A 39 -6.49 10.31 7.40
CA LEU A 39 -6.26 11.35 6.42
C LEU A 39 -7.55 12.15 6.28
N ARG A 40 -7.40 13.47 6.16
CA ARG A 40 -8.55 14.33 5.92
C ARG A 40 -9.26 13.84 4.66
N ALA A 41 -10.57 13.68 4.77
CA ALA A 41 -11.41 13.44 3.61
C ALA A 41 -11.16 14.55 2.58
N GLY A 42 -11.04 14.18 1.32
CA GLY A 42 -10.73 15.12 0.25
C GLY A 42 -10.22 14.45 -1.02
N PRO A 43 -9.87 15.25 -2.04
CA PRO A 43 -9.40 14.74 -3.30
C PRO A 43 -8.10 13.95 -3.14
N VAL A 44 -8.01 12.85 -3.88
CA VAL A 44 -6.81 12.02 -4.03
C VAL A 44 -6.64 11.65 -5.50
N ALA A 45 -5.41 11.34 -5.88
CA ALA A 45 -5.07 10.90 -7.22
C ALA A 45 -4.47 9.50 -7.13
N VAL A 46 -4.99 8.57 -7.92
CA VAL A 46 -4.63 7.15 -7.85
C VAL A 46 -4.15 6.69 -9.22
N ILE A 47 -3.00 6.03 -9.25
CA ILE A 47 -2.49 5.35 -10.44
C ILE A 47 -3.25 4.04 -10.61
N GLN A 48 -3.88 3.86 -11.75
CA GLN A 48 -4.74 2.71 -12.02
C GLN A 48 -4.85 2.39 -13.51
N PRO A 49 -5.43 1.24 -13.89
CA PRO A 49 -5.63 0.90 -15.28
C PRO A 49 -6.66 1.80 -15.97
N ALA A 50 -6.41 2.10 -17.24
CA ALA A 50 -7.27 2.94 -18.09
C ALA A 50 -8.67 2.33 -18.32
N PHE A 51 -8.81 1.00 -18.23
CA PHE A 51 -10.08 0.30 -18.44
C PHE A 51 -11.14 0.59 -17.35
N TYR A 52 -10.77 1.25 -16.25
CA TYR A 52 -11.74 1.71 -15.26
C TYR A 52 -12.56 2.92 -15.72
N HIS A 53 -12.20 3.56 -16.83
CA HIS A 53 -12.96 4.64 -17.48
C HIS A 53 -13.49 5.71 -16.52
N GLN A 54 -12.61 6.25 -15.66
CA GLN A 54 -13.04 7.23 -14.67
C GLN A 54 -13.37 8.57 -15.33
N PRO A 55 -14.41 9.30 -14.86
CA PRO A 55 -14.81 10.57 -15.45
C PRO A 55 -13.71 11.64 -15.37
N SER A 56 -12.90 11.61 -14.31
CA SER A 56 -11.77 12.51 -14.11
C SER A 56 -10.48 11.70 -14.07
N GLN A 57 -9.73 11.75 -15.17
CA GLN A 57 -8.44 11.09 -15.31
C GLN A 57 -7.48 11.89 -16.18
N GLN A 58 -6.18 11.70 -15.95
CA GLN A 58 -5.08 12.27 -16.71
C GLN A 58 -4.20 11.14 -17.26
N PRO A 59 -3.79 11.19 -18.54
CA PRO A 59 -2.86 10.21 -19.09
C PRO A 59 -1.48 10.31 -18.44
N ILE A 60 -0.81 9.18 -18.29
CA ILE A 60 0.61 9.10 -17.93
C ILE A 60 1.44 9.12 -19.22
N GLY A 61 2.54 9.87 -19.25
CA GLY A 61 3.39 9.94 -20.45
C GLY A 61 3.89 8.57 -20.87
N ASN A 62 3.88 8.27 -22.17
CA ASN A 62 4.26 6.97 -22.76
C ASN A 62 3.41 5.76 -22.32
N SER A 63 2.36 5.95 -21.51
CA SER A 63 1.46 4.87 -21.13
C SER A 63 0.23 4.82 -22.04
N THR A 64 -0.19 3.60 -22.38
CA THR A 64 -1.50 3.34 -23.02
C THR A 64 -2.45 2.59 -22.09
N LYS A 65 -1.96 2.09 -20.94
CA LYS A 65 -2.67 1.17 -20.06
C LYS A 65 -2.96 1.75 -18.69
N THR A 66 -2.23 2.78 -18.27
CA THR A 66 -2.29 3.35 -16.92
C THR A 66 -2.57 4.84 -16.98
N VAL A 67 -3.43 5.30 -16.08
CA VAL A 67 -3.83 6.70 -15.94
C VAL A 67 -3.72 7.13 -14.49
N ILE A 68 -3.69 8.44 -14.26
CA ILE A 68 -3.91 9.06 -12.97
C ILE A 68 -5.41 9.38 -12.88
N ALA A 69 -6.16 8.69 -12.03
CA ALA A 69 -7.57 8.96 -11.81
C ALA A 69 -7.81 9.71 -10.50
N TYR A 70 -8.78 10.61 -10.48
CA TYR A 70 -9.10 11.42 -9.30
C TYR A 70 -10.35 10.91 -8.59
N TYR A 71 -10.26 10.86 -7.26
CA TYR A 71 -11.32 10.41 -6.37
C TYR A 71 -11.46 11.35 -5.17
N ASP A 72 -12.63 11.36 -4.57
CA ASP A 72 -12.82 11.88 -3.23
C ASP A 72 -12.66 10.71 -2.24
N LEU A 73 -11.70 10.84 -1.33
CA LEU A 73 -11.49 9.91 -0.23
C LEU A 73 -12.48 10.27 0.88
N GLY A 74 -13.44 9.38 1.13
CA GLY A 74 -14.42 9.51 2.21
C GLY A 74 -14.40 8.31 3.17
N PRO A 75 -15.28 8.30 4.19
CA PRO A 75 -15.38 7.20 5.16
C PRO A 75 -15.72 5.85 4.53
N GLU A 76 -16.45 5.86 3.41
CA GLU A 76 -16.86 4.66 2.67
C GLU A 76 -15.83 4.21 1.62
N GLY A 77 -14.71 4.93 1.49
CA GLY A 77 -13.66 4.66 0.51
C GLY A 77 -13.59 5.71 -0.60
N LEU A 78 -13.22 5.27 -1.80
CA LEU A 78 -13.02 6.16 -2.95
C LEU A 78 -14.30 6.36 -3.74
N THR A 79 -14.71 7.62 -3.90
CA THR A 79 -15.80 8.01 -4.80
C THR A 79 -15.23 8.69 -6.03
N PRO A 80 -15.56 8.25 -7.27
CA PRO A 80 -15.07 8.89 -8.49
C PRO A 80 -15.41 10.38 -8.53
N CYS A 81 -14.42 11.23 -8.80
CA CYS A 81 -14.71 12.64 -9.01
C CYS A 81 -15.38 12.85 -10.39
N PRO A 82 -16.39 13.74 -10.50
CA PRO A 82 -16.99 14.06 -11.78
C PRO A 82 -15.98 14.74 -12.72
N ALA A 83 -16.22 14.60 -14.02
CA ALA A 83 -15.52 15.40 -15.03
C ALA A 83 -15.73 16.89 -14.75
N THR A 84 -14.72 17.70 -15.05
CA THR A 84 -14.72 19.14 -14.83
C THR A 84 -13.94 19.82 -15.94
N ASP A 85 -14.09 21.13 -16.05
CA ASP A 85 -13.22 21.97 -16.88
C ASP A 85 -11.76 21.95 -16.41
N GLU A 86 -10.89 22.59 -17.18
CA GLU A 86 -9.44 22.63 -16.92
C GLU A 86 -9.11 23.25 -15.55
N GLN A 87 -9.82 24.33 -15.18
CA GLN A 87 -9.60 25.02 -13.92
C GLN A 87 -9.97 24.13 -12.71
N GLY A 88 -11.10 23.42 -12.78
CA GLY A 88 -11.48 22.46 -11.76
C GLY A 88 -10.55 21.25 -11.70
N ALA A 89 -10.04 20.79 -12.85
CA ALA A 89 -9.07 19.69 -12.89
C ALA A 89 -7.75 20.10 -12.22
N HIS A 90 -7.27 21.32 -12.50
CA HIS A 90 -6.09 21.88 -11.85
C HIS A 90 -6.27 22.01 -10.33
N ALA A 91 -7.38 22.60 -9.87
CA ALA A 91 -7.68 22.75 -8.45
C ALA A 91 -7.74 21.38 -7.73
N ARG A 92 -8.32 20.37 -8.38
CA ARG A 92 -8.36 19.00 -7.87
C ARG A 92 -6.99 18.36 -7.79
N ALA A 93 -6.15 18.56 -8.80
CA ALA A 93 -4.78 18.06 -8.79
C ALA A 93 -3.95 18.66 -7.64
N VAL A 94 -4.09 19.97 -7.40
CA VAL A 94 -3.44 20.65 -6.26
C VAL A 94 -3.92 20.07 -4.93
N ALA A 95 -5.24 19.92 -4.75
CA ALA A 95 -5.79 19.34 -3.52
C ALA A 95 -5.34 17.88 -3.29
N ALA A 96 -5.26 17.08 -4.37
CA ALA A 96 -4.77 15.71 -4.29
C ALA A 96 -3.30 15.62 -3.87
N GLN A 97 -2.46 16.59 -4.26
CA GLN A 97 -1.07 16.66 -3.81
C GLN A 97 -0.97 16.90 -2.30
N ASP A 98 -1.85 17.72 -1.71
CA ASP A 98 -1.83 17.96 -0.27
C ASP A 98 -2.16 16.69 0.53
N THR A 99 -3.16 15.93 0.08
CA THR A 99 -3.47 14.62 0.67
C THR A 99 -2.30 13.64 0.51
N ALA A 100 -1.68 13.62 -0.67
CA ALA A 100 -0.51 12.79 -0.93
C ALA A 100 0.67 13.14 0.00
N ARG A 101 0.91 14.44 0.29
CA ARG A 101 2.00 14.87 1.18
C ARG A 101 1.80 14.37 2.60
N GLN A 102 0.56 14.44 3.09
CA GLN A 102 0.19 13.90 4.41
C GLN A 102 0.43 12.39 4.47
N LEU A 103 0.01 11.65 3.43
CA LEU A 103 0.24 10.20 3.36
C LEU A 103 1.75 9.89 3.35
N ALA A 104 2.51 10.55 2.48
CA ALA A 104 3.96 10.35 2.34
C ALA A 104 4.74 10.57 3.65
N ALA A 105 4.29 11.48 4.53
CA ALA A 105 4.91 11.72 5.83
C ALA A 105 4.83 10.48 6.77
N THR A 106 3.75 9.71 6.65
CA THR A 106 3.51 8.52 7.48
C THR A 106 4.14 7.24 6.95
N LEU A 107 4.45 7.19 5.65
CA LEU A 107 4.97 5.98 5.02
C LEU A 107 6.36 5.61 5.52
N ARG A 108 6.57 4.31 5.72
CA ARG A 108 7.86 3.70 6.06
C ARG A 108 8.05 2.49 5.13
N PRO A 109 9.08 2.50 4.27
CA PRO A 109 9.33 1.35 3.42
C PRO A 109 9.96 0.20 4.19
N GLU A 110 9.63 -1.01 3.77
CA GLU A 110 10.45 -2.19 3.99
C GLU A 110 11.59 -2.22 2.98
N VAL A 111 12.79 -2.61 3.43
CA VAL A 111 13.97 -2.70 2.57
C VAL A 111 14.09 -4.13 2.05
N VAL A 112 13.84 -4.30 0.74
CA VAL A 112 13.99 -5.60 0.07
C VAL A 112 15.42 -5.74 -0.43
N ARG A 113 16.08 -6.83 -0.04
CA ARG A 113 17.46 -7.16 -0.44
C ARG A 113 17.50 -8.46 -1.22
N ASN A 114 18.39 -8.55 -2.20
CA ASN A 114 18.64 -9.80 -2.91
C ASN A 114 19.45 -10.80 -2.08
N ALA A 115 19.68 -11.99 -2.63
CA ALA A 115 20.47 -13.05 -2.00
C ALA A 115 21.92 -12.65 -1.63
N LYS A 116 22.46 -11.58 -2.23
CA LYS A 116 23.79 -11.03 -1.91
C LYS A 116 23.73 -9.91 -0.85
N GLY A 117 22.57 -9.64 -0.26
CA GLY A 117 22.36 -8.58 0.73
C GLY A 117 22.29 -7.16 0.13
N VAL A 118 22.30 -7.03 -1.20
CA VAL A 118 22.24 -5.73 -1.89
C VAL A 118 20.79 -5.27 -1.98
N LEU A 119 20.57 -3.97 -1.69
CA LEU A 119 19.25 -3.34 -1.81
C LEU A 119 18.71 -3.52 -3.24
N SER A 120 17.52 -4.09 -3.35
CA SER A 120 16.86 -4.40 -4.61
C SER A 120 15.59 -3.60 -4.82
N ALA A 121 14.85 -3.32 -3.75
CA ALA A 121 13.70 -2.44 -3.77
C ALA A 121 13.43 -1.83 -2.39
N LEU A 122 12.66 -0.75 -2.38
CA LEU A 122 11.90 -0.30 -1.22
C LEU A 122 10.43 -0.63 -1.45
N GLU A 123 9.82 -1.31 -0.50
CA GLU A 123 8.44 -1.75 -0.60
C GLU A 123 7.58 -1.03 0.43
N PHE A 124 6.44 -0.51 -0.02
CA PHE A 124 5.50 0.23 0.80
C PHE A 124 4.18 -0.52 0.81
N HIS A 125 3.68 -0.75 2.02
CA HIS A 125 2.33 -1.24 2.25
C HIS A 125 1.54 -0.20 3.03
N SER A 126 0.30 0.04 2.58
CA SER A 126 -0.62 0.90 3.31
C SER A 126 -2.04 0.41 3.09
N PRO A 127 -2.88 0.37 4.15
CA PRO A 127 -4.31 0.17 3.98
C PRO A 127 -4.99 1.38 3.30
N ASN A 128 -4.26 2.49 3.13
CA ASN A 128 -4.78 3.62 2.39
C ASN A 128 -4.70 3.33 0.89
N VAL A 129 -5.88 3.17 0.28
CA VAL A 129 -6.08 2.89 -1.15
C VAL A 129 -5.60 4.00 -2.10
N ALA A 130 -5.19 5.15 -1.57
CA ALA A 130 -4.55 6.24 -2.32
C ALA A 130 -3.02 6.19 -2.25
N LEU A 131 -2.40 5.07 -1.84
CA LEU A 131 -0.94 4.95 -1.69
C LEU A 131 -0.15 5.47 -2.89
N SER A 132 -0.60 5.16 -4.11
CA SER A 132 0.08 5.56 -5.34
C SER A 132 0.12 7.08 -5.58
N SER A 133 -0.71 7.87 -4.88
CA SER A 133 -0.72 9.33 -4.97
C SER A 133 0.62 9.96 -4.61
N VAL A 134 1.40 9.29 -3.75
CA VAL A 134 2.71 9.78 -3.31
C VAL A 134 3.72 9.83 -4.45
N LEU A 135 3.53 9.04 -5.53
CA LEU A 135 4.38 9.10 -6.72
C LEU A 135 4.20 10.38 -7.54
N LEU A 136 3.15 11.16 -7.27
CA LEU A 136 2.90 12.43 -7.95
C LEU A 136 3.65 13.61 -7.31
N LEU A 137 4.36 13.33 -6.22
CA LEU A 137 5.13 14.31 -5.46
C LEU A 137 6.62 14.17 -5.83
N PRO A 138 7.27 15.22 -6.39
CA PRO A 138 8.70 15.17 -6.67
C PRO A 138 9.53 14.90 -5.40
N GLU A 139 9.04 15.33 -4.24
CA GLU A 139 9.71 15.11 -2.95
C GLU A 139 9.79 13.63 -2.57
N THR A 140 8.83 12.80 -3.02
CA THR A 140 8.87 11.35 -2.78
C THR A 140 10.07 10.72 -3.48
N TRP A 141 10.30 11.07 -4.74
CA TRP A 141 11.43 10.57 -5.53
C TRP A 141 12.77 11.04 -4.95
N ASN A 142 12.84 12.34 -4.59
CA ASN A 142 14.03 12.92 -3.99
C ASN A 142 14.38 12.26 -2.63
N ARG A 143 13.37 11.95 -1.81
CA ARG A 143 13.55 11.34 -0.48
C ARG A 143 14.29 10.00 -0.52
N TYR A 144 14.11 9.22 -1.58
CA TYR A 144 14.71 7.89 -1.71
C TYR A 144 15.90 7.83 -2.68
N SER A 145 16.29 8.98 -3.25
CA SER A 145 17.38 9.08 -4.22
C SER A 145 18.75 8.69 -3.64
N GLU A 146 19.01 8.96 -2.35
CA GLU A 146 20.26 8.53 -1.70
C GLU A 146 20.38 7.00 -1.60
N ALA A 147 19.25 6.31 -1.41
CA ALA A 147 19.23 4.85 -1.25
C ALA A 147 19.14 4.11 -2.59
N LEU A 148 18.39 4.65 -3.55
CA LEU A 148 18.08 4.00 -4.84
C LEU A 148 18.87 4.57 -6.03
N GLY A 149 19.59 5.67 -5.82
CA GLY A 149 20.19 6.46 -6.90
C GLY A 149 19.22 7.52 -7.45
N PRO A 150 19.73 8.45 -8.29
CA PRO A 150 18.97 9.61 -8.77
C PRO A 150 17.79 9.23 -9.68
N ASP A 151 17.90 8.13 -10.42
CA ASP A 151 16.90 7.69 -11.39
C ASP A 151 16.13 6.46 -10.88
N CYS A 152 15.36 6.60 -9.80
CA CYS A 152 14.56 5.48 -9.30
C CYS A 152 13.32 5.20 -10.17
N LEU A 153 12.86 3.95 -10.12
CA LEU A 153 11.72 3.43 -10.87
C LEU A 153 10.64 2.99 -9.89
N ALA A 154 9.38 3.01 -10.28
CA ALA A 154 8.26 2.60 -9.43
C ALA A 154 7.34 1.58 -10.10
N ALA A 155 6.84 0.62 -9.31
CA ALA A 155 5.74 -0.26 -9.72
C ALA A 155 4.59 -0.15 -8.73
N VAL A 156 3.37 -0.14 -9.25
CA VAL A 156 2.13 -0.02 -8.46
C VAL A 156 1.23 -1.21 -8.80
N PRO A 157 1.51 -2.43 -8.31
CA PRO A 157 0.72 -3.60 -8.70
C PRO A 157 -0.75 -3.47 -8.31
N ASN A 158 -1.04 -2.83 -7.18
CA ASN A 158 -2.39 -2.61 -6.66
C ASN A 158 -2.45 -1.32 -5.80
N ARG A 159 -3.64 -1.01 -5.28
CA ARG A 159 -3.89 0.24 -4.51
C ARG A 159 -3.16 0.33 -3.16
N GLU A 160 -2.69 -0.79 -2.62
CA GLU A 160 -2.13 -0.87 -1.26
C GLU A 160 -0.63 -1.18 -1.25
N THR A 161 -0.04 -1.39 -2.43
CA THR A 161 1.35 -1.76 -2.61
C THR A 161 2.03 -0.82 -3.58
N LEU A 162 3.19 -0.28 -3.18
CA LEU A 162 4.09 0.48 -4.03
C LEU A 162 5.50 -0.09 -3.88
N LEU A 163 6.20 -0.29 -4.98
CA LEU A 163 7.61 -0.66 -4.99
C LEU A 163 8.43 0.43 -5.66
N LEU A 164 9.59 0.77 -5.08
CA LEU A 164 10.60 1.64 -5.69
C LEU A 164 11.90 0.86 -5.92
N PHE A 165 12.51 1.00 -7.09
CA PHE A 165 13.69 0.25 -7.52
C PHE A 165 14.83 1.18 -7.90
N PRO A 166 16.10 0.76 -7.68
CA PRO A 166 17.24 1.41 -8.31
C PRO A 166 17.27 1.05 -9.80
N ARG A 167 17.46 2.03 -10.68
CA ARG A 167 17.57 1.76 -12.13
C ARG A 167 18.81 0.93 -12.49
N LEU A 168 19.93 1.19 -11.84
CA LEU A 168 21.22 0.57 -12.17
C LEU A 168 21.54 -0.67 -11.32
N GLY A 169 20.68 -1.06 -10.37
CA GLY A 169 21.04 -1.93 -9.25
C GLY A 169 20.25 -3.24 -9.09
N GLY A 170 19.26 -3.52 -9.94
CA GLY A 170 18.34 -4.65 -9.74
C GLY A 170 18.05 -5.44 -11.00
N ASN A 171 17.83 -6.75 -10.86
CA ASN A 171 17.21 -7.56 -11.90
C ASN A 171 15.70 -7.24 -11.89
N LEU A 172 15.26 -6.19 -12.57
CA LEU A 172 13.82 -5.82 -12.61
C LEU A 172 12.95 -6.98 -13.11
N ARG A 173 13.48 -7.83 -14.01
CA ARG A 173 12.81 -9.05 -14.48
C ARG A 173 12.54 -10.05 -13.35
N SER A 174 13.33 -10.08 -12.26
CA SER A 174 13.02 -10.95 -11.12
C SER A 174 11.76 -10.51 -10.36
N PHE A 175 11.36 -9.24 -10.47
CA PHE A 175 10.13 -8.72 -9.86
C PHE A 175 8.91 -8.83 -10.77
N SER A 176 9.06 -9.14 -12.06
CA SER A 176 7.93 -9.16 -13.01
C SER A 176 6.86 -10.17 -12.61
N VAL A 177 7.26 -11.39 -12.24
CA VAL A 177 6.35 -12.45 -11.75
C VAL A 177 5.58 -11.97 -10.52
N GLU A 178 6.27 -11.34 -9.57
CA GLU A 178 5.68 -10.88 -8.32
C GLU A 178 4.70 -9.72 -8.55
N VAL A 179 5.09 -8.70 -9.31
CA VAL A 179 4.25 -7.54 -9.65
C VAL A 179 2.99 -8.00 -10.37
N LEU A 180 3.13 -8.86 -11.39
CA LEU A 180 1.98 -9.37 -12.14
C LEU A 180 1.08 -10.28 -11.29
N THR A 181 1.64 -11.06 -10.38
CA THR A 181 0.86 -11.89 -9.46
C THR A 181 0.02 -11.02 -8.54
N ARG A 182 0.63 -9.98 -7.94
CA ARG A 182 -0.06 -9.02 -7.07
C ARG A 182 -1.11 -8.20 -7.82
N TYR A 183 -0.85 -7.85 -9.07
CA TYR A 183 -1.80 -7.17 -9.95
C TYR A 183 -3.02 -8.04 -10.24
N ARG A 184 -2.82 -9.31 -10.61
CA ARG A 184 -3.90 -10.24 -11.00
C ARG A 184 -4.75 -10.70 -9.81
N ASN A 185 -4.15 -10.84 -8.63
CA ASN A 185 -4.81 -11.40 -7.47
C ASN A 185 -5.47 -10.36 -6.55
N HIS A 186 -5.44 -9.07 -6.91
CA HIS A 186 -6.05 -8.01 -6.12
C HIS A 186 -7.38 -7.55 -6.75
N PRO A 187 -8.44 -7.28 -5.97
CA PRO A 187 -9.72 -6.78 -6.51
C PRO A 187 -9.60 -5.38 -7.14
N TYR A 188 -8.57 -4.63 -6.76
CA TYR A 188 -8.27 -3.30 -7.27
C TYR A 188 -6.84 -3.24 -7.82
N PRO A 189 -6.58 -3.77 -9.03
CA PRO A 189 -5.30 -3.63 -9.73
C PRO A 189 -4.89 -2.18 -9.94
N GLY A 190 -3.57 -1.93 -9.94
CA GLY A 190 -2.97 -0.61 -10.16
C GLY A 190 -2.38 -0.49 -11.56
N SER A 191 -1.22 -1.08 -11.80
CA SER A 191 -0.51 -1.01 -13.08
C SER A 191 0.42 -2.20 -13.24
N THR A 192 0.59 -2.63 -14.49
CA THR A 192 1.64 -3.57 -14.91
C THR A 192 2.87 -2.86 -15.46
N GLU A 193 2.85 -1.52 -15.49
CA GLU A 193 3.92 -0.71 -16.05
C GLU A 193 4.89 -0.25 -14.96
N LEU A 194 6.15 -0.10 -15.37
CA LEU A 194 7.19 0.53 -14.60
C LEU A 194 7.20 2.02 -14.91
N LEU A 195 7.24 2.82 -13.85
CA LEU A 195 7.03 4.26 -13.91
C LEU A 195 8.29 5.01 -13.47
N GLU A 196 8.57 6.15 -14.08
CA GLU A 196 9.62 7.08 -13.67
C GLU A 196 9.05 8.50 -13.50
N TRP A 197 9.67 9.30 -12.63
CA TRP A 197 9.44 10.73 -12.59
C TRP A 197 10.51 11.46 -13.39
N ARG A 198 10.10 12.16 -14.45
CA ARG A 198 11.03 12.85 -15.35
C ARG A 198 10.41 14.12 -15.92
N ASP A 199 11.19 15.20 -15.90
CA ASP A 199 10.78 16.52 -16.39
C ASP A 199 9.47 17.03 -15.74
N GLY A 200 9.29 16.76 -14.45
CA GLY A 200 8.12 17.19 -13.69
C GLY A 200 6.84 16.37 -13.93
N ALA A 201 6.93 15.22 -14.61
CA ALA A 201 5.78 14.35 -14.87
C ALA A 201 6.13 12.87 -14.71
N LEU A 202 5.10 12.08 -14.43
CA LEU A 202 5.19 10.62 -14.41
C LEU A 202 5.16 10.05 -15.83
N ARG A 203 6.03 9.08 -16.13
CA ARG A 203 6.12 8.41 -17.42
C ARG A 203 6.23 6.91 -17.26
N SER A 204 5.64 6.15 -18.17
CA SER A 204 5.86 4.72 -18.33
C SER A 204 7.16 4.47 -19.10
N VAL A 205 7.95 3.49 -18.65
CA VAL A 205 9.23 3.12 -19.28
C VAL A 205 9.32 1.66 -19.68
N HIS A 206 8.51 0.80 -19.08
CA HIS A 206 8.49 -0.64 -19.36
C HIS A 206 7.13 -1.22 -18.98
N ASP A 207 6.74 -2.32 -19.61
CA ASP A 207 5.56 -3.10 -19.23
C ASP A 207 6.00 -4.51 -18.85
N PHE A 208 5.74 -4.91 -17.60
CA PHE A 208 6.12 -6.24 -17.11
C PHE A 208 5.42 -7.37 -17.86
N THR A 209 4.30 -7.11 -18.53
CA THR A 209 3.65 -8.14 -19.36
C THR A 209 4.45 -8.48 -20.61
N ALA A 210 5.30 -7.57 -21.10
CA ALA A 210 6.15 -7.81 -22.27
C ALA A 210 7.23 -8.87 -21.99
N ASP A 211 7.64 -9.07 -20.73
CA ASP A 211 8.66 -10.05 -20.33
C ASP A 211 8.24 -11.52 -20.56
N PHE A 212 6.96 -11.78 -20.85
CA PHE A 212 6.38 -13.13 -20.97
C PHE A 212 5.84 -13.44 -22.38
N VAL A 213 6.07 -12.56 -23.36
CA VAL A 213 5.55 -12.70 -24.73
C VAL A 213 6.64 -13.14 -25.72
N GLU A 214 7.87 -13.41 -25.24
CA GLU A 214 9.00 -13.93 -26.03
C GLU A 214 8.98 -15.45 -26.21
#